data_AF-M6DMM1-F1
#
_entry.id   AF-M6DMM1-F1
#
_cell.length_a   1.000
_cell.length_b   1.000
_cell.length_c   1.000
_cell.angle_alpha   90.00
_cell.angle_beta   90.00
_cell.angle_gamma   90.00
#
_symmetry.space_group_name_H-M   'P 1'
#
loop_
_entity.id
_entity.type
_entity.pdbx_description
1 polymer ?
#
loop_
_entity_poly.entity_id
_entity_poly.type
_entity_poly.pdbx_seq_one_letter_code
_entity_poly.pdbx_strand_id
1 'polypeptide(L)'
;MKARKNKDIEDHFGWMKLKTDQLGFLGIIHSVNRFYDSLQGSQSKELRYFRRKLVKTDFRYSKIFMKKFGDYEYLIYARIETQGKSESDSWIHVDGIKMERDEMKAKGVKDHPSYEIRCLSDIFESSCVPASKSEEDKIDSDCG
;
A
#
# COMPACT_ATOMS: atom_id res chain seq x y z
N MET A 1 -2.24 42.66 -0.45
CA MET A 1 -1.24 41.59 -0.66
C MET A 1 -1.98 40.26 -0.68
N LYS A 2 -1.81 39.47 -1.74
CA LYS A 2 -2.54 38.21 -1.95
C LYS A 2 -1.94 37.11 -1.06
N ALA A 3 -2.67 36.67 -0.04
CA ALA A 3 -2.42 35.40 0.63
C ALA A 3 -2.85 34.26 -0.30
N ARG A 4 -1.97 33.92 -1.24
CA ARG A 4 -2.04 32.66 -2.00
C ARG A 4 -1.05 31.71 -1.37
N LYS A 5 -1.54 30.79 -0.54
CA LYS A 5 -1.07 29.41 -0.38
C LYS A 5 -1.69 28.82 0.88
N ASN A 6 -2.56 27.83 0.68
CA ASN A 6 -2.79 26.63 1.48
C ASN A 6 -4.18 26.13 1.14
N LYS A 7 -4.31 25.52 -0.04
CA LYS A 7 -5.55 24.86 -0.47
C LYS A 7 -5.31 23.43 -0.99
N ASP A 8 -4.19 22.81 -0.64
CA ASP A 8 -3.82 21.48 -1.18
C ASP A 8 -3.17 20.58 -0.11
N ILE A 9 -3.81 20.45 1.04
CA ILE A 9 -3.74 19.22 1.84
C ILE A 9 -5.20 18.81 1.99
N GLU A 10 -5.81 18.38 0.89
CA GLU A 10 -7.00 17.55 1.03
C GLU A 10 -6.51 16.24 1.65
N ASP A 11 -6.87 16.04 2.92
CA ASP A 11 -6.67 14.79 3.60
C ASP A 11 -7.21 13.65 2.70
N HIS A 12 -6.32 12.78 2.23
CA HIS A 12 -6.69 11.60 1.45
C HIS A 12 -7.34 10.55 2.38
N PHE A 13 -8.52 10.88 2.92
CA PHE A 13 -9.33 9.97 3.75
C PHE A 13 -10.11 8.93 2.92
N GLY A 14 -10.00 8.98 1.59
CA GLY A 14 -10.67 8.05 0.67
C GLY A 14 -9.81 6.87 0.24
N TRP A 15 -10.43 5.91 -0.46
CA TRP A 15 -9.69 4.83 -1.10
C TRP A 15 -8.95 5.35 -2.34
N MET A 16 -7.68 5.01 -2.44
CA MET A 16 -6.81 5.34 -3.57
C MET A 16 -6.44 4.06 -4.31
N LYS A 17 -6.73 4.01 -5.61
CA LYS A 17 -6.39 2.89 -6.48
C LYS A 17 -4.97 3.04 -7.01
N LEU A 18 -4.19 1.96 -6.92
CA LEU A 18 -2.88 1.89 -7.54
C LEU A 18 -3.03 1.85 -9.07
N LYS A 19 -2.59 2.93 -9.73
CA LYS A 19 -2.71 3.09 -11.18
C LYS A 19 -1.44 2.69 -11.92
N THR A 20 -0.29 3.06 -11.35
CA THR A 20 1.05 2.75 -11.86
C THR A 20 1.89 2.06 -10.79
N ASP A 21 3.10 1.61 -11.11
CA ASP A 21 4.05 1.04 -10.14
C ASP A 21 3.53 -0.20 -9.38
N GLN A 22 2.75 -1.05 -10.05
CA GLN A 22 2.27 -2.31 -9.49
C GLN A 22 3.44 -3.22 -9.12
N LEU A 23 4.51 -3.23 -9.91
CA LEU A 23 5.70 -4.03 -9.62
C LEU A 23 6.44 -3.53 -8.38
N GLY A 24 6.53 -2.21 -8.16
CA GLY A 24 7.11 -1.65 -6.94
C GLY A 24 6.32 -2.09 -5.70
N PHE A 25 4.99 -2.00 -5.76
CA PHE A 25 4.14 -2.45 -4.67
C PHE A 25 4.30 -3.95 -4.40
N LEU A 26 4.25 -4.79 -5.45
CA LEU A 26 4.44 -6.23 -5.31
C LEU A 26 5.84 -6.58 -4.80
N GLY A 27 6.86 -5.79 -5.14
CA GLY A 27 8.20 -5.89 -4.57
C GLY A 27 8.25 -5.65 -3.06
N ILE A 28 7.54 -4.63 -2.57
CA ILE A 28 7.39 -4.39 -1.12
C ILE A 28 6.71 -5.59 -0.45
N ILE A 29 5.57 -6.05 -0.99
CA ILE A 29 4.85 -7.20 -0.43
C ILE A 29 5.70 -8.47 -0.47
N HIS A 30 6.51 -8.67 -1.51
CA HIS A 30 7.43 -9.80 -1.61
C HIS A 30 8.47 -9.78 -0.47
N SER A 31 9.09 -8.64 -0.21
CA SER A 31 10.06 -8.46 0.87
C SER A 31 9.44 -8.71 2.25
N VAL A 32 8.23 -8.17 2.47
CA VAL A 32 7.46 -8.40 3.70
C VAL A 32 7.11 -9.88 3.88
N ASN A 33 6.67 -10.56 2.82
CA ASN A 33 6.38 -12.01 2.87
C ASN A 33 7.63 -12.82 3.25
N ARG A 34 8.80 -12.49 2.69
CA ARG A 34 10.06 -13.16 3.04
C ARG A 34 10.43 -12.98 4.51
N PHE A 35 10.25 -11.79 5.05
CA PHE A 35 10.47 -11.53 6.47
C PHE A 35 9.53 -12.35 7.36
N TYR A 36 8.24 -12.44 7.03
CA TYR A 36 7.30 -13.23 7.84
C TYR A 36 7.45 -14.74 7.68
N ASP A 37 8.00 -15.20 6.57
CA ASP A 37 8.37 -16.60 6.37
C ASP A 37 9.57 -17.02 7.24
N SER A 38 10.50 -16.11 7.55
CA SER A 38 11.59 -16.41 8.50
C SER A 38 11.14 -16.42 9.97
N LEU A 39 10.04 -15.73 10.31
CA LEU A 39 9.55 -15.58 11.69
C LEU A 39 8.55 -16.66 12.18
N GLN A 40 8.30 -17.73 11.41
CA GLN A 40 7.44 -18.88 11.79
C GLN A 40 6.13 -18.53 12.55
N GLY A 41 5.22 -17.73 11.96
CA GLY A 41 3.79 -17.77 12.37
C GLY A 41 3.12 -16.46 12.83
N SER A 42 3.69 -15.29 12.60
CA SER A 42 3.09 -14.01 13.02
C SER A 42 1.86 -13.53 12.22
N GLN A 43 1.34 -14.33 11.29
CA GLN A 43 0.18 -13.99 10.44
C GLN A 43 -0.72 -15.18 10.21
N SER A 44 -2.02 -14.91 10.01
CA SER A 44 -3.00 -15.94 9.63
C SER A 44 -2.56 -16.66 8.37
N LYS A 45 -2.92 -17.94 8.28
CA LYS A 45 -2.53 -18.81 7.17
C LYS A 45 -3.12 -18.32 5.85
N GLU A 46 -4.33 -17.78 5.93
CA GLU A 46 -5.14 -17.24 4.85
C GLU A 46 -4.47 -15.99 4.25
N LEU A 47 -4.19 -14.98 5.07
CA LEU A 47 -3.54 -13.74 4.60
C LEU A 47 -2.16 -14.02 3.99
N ARG A 48 -1.41 -14.92 4.64
CA ARG A 48 -0.10 -15.33 4.14
C ARG A 48 -0.21 -16.08 2.80
N TYR A 49 -1.24 -16.91 2.62
CA TYR A 49 -1.52 -17.57 1.35
C TYR A 49 -1.88 -16.54 0.27
N PHE A 50 -2.83 -15.64 0.57
CA PHE A 50 -3.28 -14.61 -0.36
C PHE A 50 -2.14 -13.72 -0.83
N ARG A 51 -1.34 -13.15 0.08
CA ARG A 51 -0.21 -12.28 -0.29
C ARG A 51 0.84 -12.99 -1.13
N ARG A 52 1.08 -14.28 -0.88
CA ARG A 52 1.99 -15.08 -1.73
C ARG A 52 1.43 -15.30 -3.12
N LYS A 53 0.13 -15.54 -3.21
CA LYS A 53 -0.57 -15.65 -4.50
C LYS A 53 -0.55 -14.32 -5.25
N LEU A 54 -0.81 -13.21 -4.56
CA LEU A 54 -0.79 -11.85 -5.12
C LEU A 54 0.54 -11.53 -5.79
N VAL A 55 1.66 -11.79 -5.11
CA VAL A 55 3.02 -11.54 -5.66
C VAL A 55 3.36 -12.44 -6.86
N LYS A 56 2.79 -13.65 -6.92
CA LYS A 56 3.01 -14.59 -8.03
C LYS A 56 2.07 -14.40 -9.21
N THR A 57 0.97 -13.67 -9.00
CA THR A 57 -0.02 -13.42 -10.04
C THR A 57 0.46 -12.29 -10.93
N ASP A 58 0.21 -12.40 -12.23
CA ASP A 58 0.45 -11.28 -13.14
C ASP A 58 -0.33 -10.05 -12.66
N PHE A 59 0.37 -8.93 -12.47
CA PHE A 59 -0.19 -7.72 -11.87
C PHE A 59 -1.42 -7.19 -12.63
N ARG A 60 -1.57 -7.53 -13.91
CA ARG A 60 -2.72 -7.14 -14.73
C ARG A 60 -4.03 -7.76 -14.27
N TYR A 61 -3.96 -8.87 -13.54
CA TYR A 61 -5.10 -9.52 -12.90
C TYR A 61 -5.33 -9.07 -11.46
N SER A 62 -4.52 -8.11 -10.98
CA SER A 62 -4.59 -7.62 -9.61
C SER A 62 -5.09 -6.18 -9.57
N LYS A 63 -6.00 -5.89 -8.64
CA LYS A 63 -6.41 -4.53 -8.29
C LYS A 63 -5.99 -4.26 -6.85
N ILE A 64 -5.32 -3.15 -6.63
CA ILE A 64 -4.77 -2.77 -5.32
C ILE A 64 -5.31 -1.39 -4.97
N PHE A 65 -5.83 -1.29 -3.75
CA PHE A 65 -6.39 -0.08 -3.19
C PHE A 65 -5.75 0.17 -1.83
N MET A 66 -5.55 1.45 -1.51
CA MET A 66 -4.88 1.92 -0.32
C MET A 66 -5.70 3.03 0.31
N LYS A 67 -5.88 2.99 1.61
CA LYS A 67 -6.51 4.07 2.38
C LYS A 67 -5.57 4.45 3.50
N LYS A 68 -5.06 5.68 3.48
CA LYS A 68 -4.20 6.20 4.55
C LYS A 68 -5.06 6.57 5.75
N PHE A 69 -4.65 6.14 6.96
CA PHE A 69 -5.40 6.45 8.19
C PHE A 69 -4.52 6.87 9.38
N GLY A 70 -3.21 6.92 9.18
CA GLY A 70 -2.24 7.52 10.09
C GLY A 70 -1.07 8.10 9.30
N ASP A 71 -0.01 8.53 9.97
CA ASP A 71 1.15 9.12 9.31
C ASP A 71 1.86 8.11 8.40
N TYR A 72 1.89 6.85 8.83
CA TYR A 72 2.60 5.74 8.18
C TYR A 72 1.71 4.51 7.97
N GLU A 73 0.46 4.54 8.45
CA GLU A 73 -0.46 3.43 8.44
C GLU A 73 -1.42 3.50 7.26
N TYR A 74 -1.48 2.39 6.52
CA TYR A 74 -2.33 2.22 5.35
C TYR A 74 -3.17 0.96 5.50
N LEU A 75 -4.46 1.08 5.25
CA LEU A 75 -5.32 -0.08 5.00
C LEU A 75 -5.18 -0.44 3.52
N ILE A 76 -4.72 -1.64 3.25
CA ILE A 76 -4.60 -2.20 1.91
C ILE A 76 -5.77 -3.13 1.66
N TYR A 77 -6.40 -2.98 0.51
CA TYR A 77 -7.29 -3.99 -0.05
C TYR A 77 -6.70 -4.42 -1.40
N ALA A 78 -6.59 -5.72 -1.61
CA ALA A 78 -6.14 -6.27 -2.89
C ALA A 78 -7.08 -7.36 -3.35
N ARG A 79 -7.26 -7.43 -4.67
CA ARG A 79 -8.13 -8.39 -5.33
C ARG A 79 -7.40 -8.99 -6.53
N ILE A 80 -7.52 -10.31 -6.69
CA ILE A 80 -7.06 -11.07 -7.84
C ILE A 80 -8.28 -11.52 -8.63
N GLU A 81 -8.32 -11.25 -9.93
CA GLU A 81 -9.41 -11.62 -10.85
C GLU A 81 -8.86 -12.46 -12.01
N THR A 82 -9.15 -13.77 -12.02
CA THR A 82 -8.68 -14.70 -13.06
C THR A 82 -9.79 -15.63 -13.50
N GLN A 83 -10.04 -15.74 -14.82
CA GLN A 83 -10.90 -16.77 -15.42
C GLN A 83 -12.25 -16.99 -14.69
N GLY A 84 -12.96 -15.91 -14.37
CA GLY A 84 -14.27 -15.96 -13.71
C GLY A 84 -14.24 -16.24 -12.20
N LYS A 85 -13.06 -16.33 -11.58
CA LYS A 85 -12.89 -16.41 -10.13
C LYS A 85 -12.26 -15.12 -9.61
N SER A 86 -12.70 -14.68 -8.44
CA SER A 86 -12.06 -13.59 -7.71
C SER A 86 -11.76 -13.99 -6.28
N GLU A 87 -10.64 -13.52 -5.78
CA GLU A 87 -10.23 -13.62 -4.38
C GLU A 87 -9.74 -12.25 -3.94
N SER A 88 -10.05 -11.87 -2.70
CA SER A 88 -9.63 -10.59 -2.14
C SER A 88 -9.26 -10.75 -0.68
N ASP A 89 -8.37 -9.87 -0.21
CA ASP A 89 -8.03 -9.77 1.20
C ASP A 89 -7.64 -8.33 1.52
N SER A 90 -7.69 -7.99 2.81
CA SER A 90 -7.30 -6.67 3.32
C SER A 90 -6.40 -6.78 4.53
N TRP A 91 -5.53 -5.78 4.72
CA TRP A 91 -4.62 -5.75 5.84
C TRP A 91 -4.10 -4.34 6.13
N ILE A 92 -3.60 -4.15 7.35
CA ILE A 92 -2.87 -2.93 7.71
C ILE A 92 -1.40 -3.11 7.32
N HIS A 93 -0.86 -2.11 6.63
CA HIS A 93 0.56 -1.95 6.34
C HIS A 93 1.09 -0.73 7.07
N VAL A 94 2.22 -0.90 7.77
CA VAL A 94 2.93 0.21 8.43
C VAL A 94 4.20 0.47 7.64
N ASP A 95 4.34 1.69 7.12
CA ASP A 95 5.49 2.10 6.31
C ASP A 95 6.67 2.51 7.21
N GLY A 96 7.40 1.50 7.70
CA GLY A 96 8.57 1.70 8.54
C GLY A 96 9.73 2.43 7.84
N ILE A 97 9.80 2.38 6.49
CA ILE A 97 10.85 3.09 5.75
C ILE A 97 10.58 4.59 5.77
N LYS A 98 9.33 5.01 5.53
CA LYS A 98 8.94 6.42 5.62
C LYS A 98 9.15 6.97 7.03
N MET A 99 8.76 6.21 8.06
CA MET A 99 9.01 6.54 9.47
C MET A 99 10.50 6.75 9.74
N GLU A 100 11.35 5.79 9.38
CA GLU A 100 12.81 5.89 9.55
C GLU A 100 13.42 7.09 8.82
N ARG A 101 12.98 7.36 7.58
CA ARG A 101 13.44 8.52 6.80
C ARG A 101 13.15 9.83 7.52
N ASP A 102 11.94 9.97 8.05
CA ASP A 102 11.51 11.20 8.71
C ASP A 102 12.24 11.40 10.03
N GLU A 103 12.50 10.33 10.79
CA GLU A 103 13.39 10.37 11.95
C GLU A 103 14.83 10.80 11.60
N MET A 104 15.42 10.19 10.57
CA MET A 104 16.78 10.50 10.15
C MET A 104 16.91 11.95 9.65
N LYS A 105 15.89 12.45 8.96
CA LYS A 105 15.82 13.86 8.54
C LYS A 105 15.74 14.79 9.75
N ALA A 106 14.92 14.47 10.75
CA ALA A 106 14.81 15.24 11.98
C ALA A 106 16.14 15.29 12.76
N LYS A 107 16.92 14.20 12.69
CA LYS A 107 18.28 14.11 13.26
C LYS A 107 19.36 14.79 12.40
N GLY A 108 19.02 15.33 11.22
CA GLY A 108 19.95 15.97 10.30
C GLY A 108 20.88 15.02 9.55
N VAL A 109 20.60 13.72 9.56
CA VAL A 109 21.35 12.71 8.82
C VAL A 109 21.01 12.84 7.34
N LYS A 110 22.03 13.04 6.48
CA LYS A 110 21.83 13.25 5.04
C LYS A 110 22.10 12.01 4.19
N ASP A 111 22.85 11.06 4.74
CA ASP A 111 23.33 9.87 4.04
C ASP A 111 22.90 8.63 4.82
N HIS A 112 21.65 8.25 4.63
CA HIS A 112 21.06 7.08 5.26
C HIS A 112 20.46 6.16 4.19
N PRO A 113 20.70 4.82 4.25
CA PRO A 113 20.21 3.89 3.22
C PRO A 113 18.70 3.94 3.01
N SER A 114 17.92 4.30 4.03
CA SER A 114 16.47 4.40 3.90
C SER A 114 16.05 5.37 2.80
N TYR A 115 16.82 6.43 2.51
CA TYR A 115 16.50 7.39 1.46
C TYR A 115 16.48 6.80 0.04
N GLU A 116 17.13 5.66 -0.18
CA GLU A 116 17.17 4.99 -1.48
C GLU A 116 16.11 3.90 -1.63
N ILE A 117 15.50 3.46 -0.53
CA ILE A 117 14.57 2.32 -0.54
C ILE A 117 13.15 2.79 -0.88
N ARG A 118 12.66 2.47 -2.08
CA ARG A 118 11.26 2.73 -2.48
C ARG A 118 10.28 2.16 -1.43
N CYS A 119 9.41 3.00 -0.89
CA CYS A 119 8.46 2.65 0.17
C CYS A 119 7.00 2.84 -0.24
N LEU A 120 6.06 2.41 0.62
CA LEU A 120 4.64 2.46 0.30
C LEU A 120 4.13 3.90 0.16
N SER A 121 4.62 4.81 0.99
CA SER A 121 4.26 6.23 0.93
C SER A 121 4.69 6.84 -0.40
N ASP A 122 5.88 6.49 -0.90
CA ASP A 122 6.32 6.97 -2.22
C ASP A 122 5.38 6.47 -3.33
N ILE A 123 4.89 5.23 -3.24
CA ILE A 123 3.93 4.66 -4.18
C ILE A 123 2.57 5.35 -4.06
N PHE A 124 2.08 5.53 -2.84
CA PHE A 124 0.79 6.16 -2.57
C PHE A 124 0.73 7.58 -3.14
N GLU A 125 1.77 8.37 -2.92
CA GLU A 125 1.84 9.78 -3.32
C GLU A 125 2.04 9.95 -4.84
N SER A 126 2.72 9.02 -5.52
CA SER A 126 3.11 9.19 -6.93
C SER A 126 2.37 8.32 -7.93
N SER A 127 1.73 7.23 -7.48
CA SER A 127 1.22 6.17 -8.37
C SER A 127 -0.25 5.82 -8.17
N CYS A 128 -0.93 6.48 -7.23
CA CYS A 128 -2.33 6.22 -6.95
C CYS A 128 -3.26 7.33 -7.47
N VAL A 129 -4.50 6.96 -7.73
CA VAL A 129 -5.60 7.87 -8.11
C VAL A 129 -6.81 7.58 -7.21
N PRO A 130 -7.70 8.55 -6.97
CA PRO A 130 -8.93 8.28 -6.22
C PRO A 130 -9.72 7.11 -6.83
N ALA A 131 -10.22 6.21 -5.97
CA ALA A 131 -11.10 5.13 -6.39
C ALA A 131 -12.45 5.69 -6.86
N SER A 132 -13.08 5.02 -7.82
CA SER A 132 -14.45 5.35 -8.21
C SER A 132 -15.45 4.84 -7.18
N LYS A 133 -16.65 5.44 -7.12
CA LYS A 133 -17.70 5.01 -6.18
C LYS A 133 -18.06 3.53 -6.31
N SER A 134 -18.13 3.03 -7.55
CA SER A 134 -18.37 1.60 -7.82
C SER A 134 -17.24 0.70 -7.30
N GLU A 135 -16.01 1.18 -7.23
CA GLU A 135 -14.89 0.42 -6.67
C GLU A 135 -14.95 0.42 -5.15
N GLU A 136 -15.26 1.56 -4.53
CA GLU A 136 -15.47 1.65 -3.08
C GLU A 136 -16.60 0.74 -2.61
N ASP A 137 -17.77 0.81 -3.26
CA ASP A 137 -18.92 -0.04 -2.93
C ASP A 137 -18.56 -1.53 -3.06
N LYS A 138 -17.65 -1.86 -3.99
CA LYS A 138 -17.18 -3.24 -4.18
C LYS A 138 -16.21 -3.68 -3.08
N ILE A 139 -15.33 -2.79 -2.62
CA ILE A 139 -14.45 -3.03 -1.48
C ILE A 139 -15.29 -3.28 -0.23
N ASP A 140 -16.25 -2.40 0.05
CA ASP A 140 -17.12 -2.50 1.22
C ASP A 140 -17.95 -3.79 1.19
N SER A 141 -18.46 -4.18 0.02
CA SER A 141 -19.18 -5.45 -0.18
C SER A 141 -18.32 -6.71 0.04
N ASP A 142 -17.01 -6.63 -0.17
CA ASP A 142 -16.10 -7.77 0.01
C ASP A 142 -15.55 -7.84 1.46
N CYS A 143 -15.62 -6.74 2.21
CA CYS A 143 -15.18 -6.63 3.60
C CYS A 143 -16.32 -6.73 4.64
N GLY A 144 -17.57 -6.60 4.23
CA GLY A 144 -18.77 -6.78 5.07
C GLY A 144 -19.24 -8.23 5.14
#